data_AF-A0A3D1XW80-F1
#
_entry.id   AF-A0A3D1XW80-F1
#
_cell.length_a   1.000
_cell.length_b   1.000
_cell.length_c   1.000
_cell.angle_alpha   90.00
_cell.angle_beta   90.00
_cell.angle_gamma   90.00
#
_symmetry.space_group_name_H-M   'P 1'
#
loop_
_entity.id
_entity.type
_entity.pdbx_description
1 polymer ?
#
loop_
_entity_poly.entity_id
_entity_poly.type
_entity_poly.pdbx_seq_one_letter_code
_entity_poly.pdbx_strand_id
1 'polypeptide(L)'
;MIKNTELKKQTAKQTTMFGTYEFPSYEEIMDAYAKEFANYVLPRGDTIFGFWMQTLADLEFLDLELQGLTEEYTIDPVNRIINFKGDEVFIRLRIAHLEKVKGKITLYTDVVDKFGDTNAYAFHNLYPYKGKFYPRVVRTLINAFKLGHDSLLLDPFNGSGTATHEASLMGIKSVGIDVTPMGIVLSELKNDLLFIDEQKLNFTPKELQDILQTIEDKRWKHPDLLIHKLMLAVYFDTVDAFVRTTRYNRKGKAGLFIEKINYIKACYEKIMEIKGKYGLKFKPARIIEGDILELKNMSEMKEKFDACITSPPYYFSIDYVGKDKIAYDYLGADMKKIESKYLGMKNGQPKSNYSGLPSRVAMYYEDLKESIKNIFWALKPGGKLAIIIGDSTVYGKKIPTTMTAKKSCEEVGFKFEKLIFNPLLGARNRAIRGESVIICRKP
;
A
#
# COMPACT_ATOMS: atom_id res chain seq x y z
N MET A 1 -3.96 8.74 88.12
CA MET A 1 -3.03 9.87 87.91
C MET A 1 -1.77 9.33 87.25
N ILE A 2 -1.24 10.08 86.27
CA ILE A 2 0.10 10.00 85.64
C ILE A 2 0.20 9.34 84.24
N LYS A 3 0.13 10.26 83.25
CA LYS A 3 0.98 10.49 82.06
C LYS A 3 1.15 9.38 81.00
N ASN A 4 0.40 9.54 79.91
CA ASN A 4 0.80 9.15 78.56
C ASN A 4 1.71 10.25 77.97
N THR A 5 2.90 9.87 77.53
CA THR A 5 3.86 10.73 76.84
C THR A 5 3.61 10.65 75.34
N GLU A 6 3.33 11.79 74.71
CA GLU A 6 3.18 11.93 73.26
C GLU A 6 4.51 11.65 72.53
N LEU A 7 4.47 10.78 71.52
CA LEU A 7 5.50 10.67 70.49
C LEU A 7 4.95 11.26 69.19
N LYS A 8 5.41 12.48 68.88
CA LYS A 8 5.20 13.17 67.60
C LYS A 8 5.78 12.33 66.46
N LYS A 9 4.92 11.81 65.57
CA LYS A 9 5.32 11.38 64.22
C LYS A 9 5.25 12.59 63.28
N GLN A 10 6.41 13.15 62.95
CA GLN A 10 6.56 14.05 61.81
C GLN A 10 6.25 13.27 60.53
N THR A 11 5.13 13.55 59.89
CA THR A 11 4.87 13.15 58.51
C THR A 11 5.71 14.04 57.60
N ALA A 12 6.73 13.46 56.98
CA ALA A 12 7.50 14.11 55.92
C ALA A 12 6.54 14.45 54.76
N LYS A 13 6.31 15.75 54.54
CA LYS A 13 5.60 16.24 53.36
C LYS A 13 6.52 16.11 52.15
N GLN A 14 6.28 15.11 51.30
CA GLN A 14 6.90 15.03 49.98
C GLN A 14 6.17 15.97 49.03
N THR A 15 6.87 17.00 48.57
CA THR A 15 6.43 17.89 47.49
C THR A 15 6.48 17.12 46.18
N THR A 16 5.36 17.03 45.46
CA THR A 16 5.32 16.47 44.10
C THR A 16 5.84 17.50 43.09
N MET A 17 6.28 17.03 41.93
CA MET A 17 6.90 17.83 40.86
C MET A 17 6.00 18.96 40.31
N PHE A 18 4.71 18.96 40.65
CA PHE A 18 3.68 19.86 40.08
C PHE A 18 3.07 20.84 41.09
N GLY A 19 3.58 20.92 42.32
CA GLY A 19 3.20 21.97 43.28
C GLY A 19 1.76 21.92 43.80
N THR A 20 0.97 20.90 43.45
CA THR A 20 -0.40 20.66 43.95
C THR A 20 -0.55 19.25 44.53
N TYR A 21 -1.54 19.06 45.40
CA TYR A 21 -1.83 17.80 46.12
C TYR A 21 -2.61 16.77 45.29
N GLU A 22 -3.01 17.11 44.07
CA GLU A 22 -3.73 16.22 43.17
C GLU A 22 -2.82 15.85 42.01
N PHE A 23 -2.64 14.55 41.79
CA PHE A 23 -1.97 14.06 40.58
C PHE A 23 -2.86 14.46 39.40
N PRO A 24 -2.35 15.18 38.40
CA PRO A 24 -3.12 15.49 37.20
C PRO A 24 -3.60 14.20 36.55
N SER A 25 -4.82 14.21 36.04
CA SER A 25 -5.38 13.11 35.26
C SER A 25 -4.51 12.83 34.04
N TYR A 26 -4.62 11.61 33.48
CA TYR A 26 -3.90 11.27 32.25
C TYR A 26 -4.19 12.27 31.12
N GLU A 27 -5.45 12.72 30.98
CA GLU A 27 -5.82 13.72 29.98
C GLU A 27 -5.14 15.07 30.24
N GLU A 28 -5.12 15.55 31.48
CA GLU A 28 -4.44 16.82 31.82
C GLU A 28 -2.92 16.74 31.61
N ILE A 29 -2.29 15.61 31.92
CA ILE A 29 -0.87 15.37 31.63
C ILE A 29 -0.64 15.40 30.12
N MET A 30 -1.48 14.71 29.34
CA MET A 30 -1.35 14.67 27.88
C MET A 30 -1.58 16.04 27.26
N ASP A 31 -2.55 16.82 27.75
CA ASP A 31 -2.84 18.18 27.29
C ASP A 31 -1.71 19.15 27.65
N ALA A 32 -1.20 19.10 28.88
CA ALA A 32 -0.07 19.92 29.31
C ALA A 32 1.20 19.57 28.52
N TYR A 33 1.48 18.28 28.35
CA TYR A 33 2.59 17.80 27.52
C TYR A 33 2.44 18.24 26.07
N ALA A 34 1.25 18.11 25.46
CA ALA A 34 1.01 18.52 24.08
C ALA A 34 1.22 20.04 23.90
N LYS A 35 0.72 20.86 24.84
CA LYS A 35 0.94 22.32 24.84
C LYS A 35 2.41 22.69 25.03
N GLU A 36 3.12 21.99 25.91
CA GLU A 36 4.53 22.25 26.15
C GLU A 36 5.40 21.80 24.97
N PHE A 37 5.20 20.58 24.48
CA PHE A 37 5.90 20.00 23.33
C PHE A 37 5.74 20.84 22.05
N ALA A 38 4.56 21.45 21.88
CA ALA A 38 4.28 22.36 20.77
C ALA A 38 5.27 23.54 20.69
N ASN A 39 5.82 24.01 21.82
CA ASN A 39 6.79 25.10 21.86
C ASN A 39 8.18 24.70 21.35
N TYR A 40 8.48 23.39 21.29
CA TYR A 40 9.84 22.89 21.00
C TYR A 40 9.99 22.28 19.61
N VAL A 41 8.95 21.63 19.07
CA VAL A 41 9.11 20.72 17.91
C VAL A 41 8.14 21.00 16.76
N LEU A 42 7.19 21.94 16.91
CA LEU A 42 6.27 22.25 15.80
C LEU A 42 6.98 22.97 14.65
N PRO A 43 6.70 22.57 13.39
CA PRO A 43 7.21 23.29 12.23
C PRO A 43 6.77 24.76 12.26
N ARG A 44 7.72 25.68 12.10
CA ARG A 44 7.47 27.13 12.18
C ARG A 44 7.05 27.70 10.82
N GLY A 45 5.92 27.24 10.28
CA GLY A 45 5.44 27.69 8.97
C GLY A 45 3.99 27.31 8.69
N ASP A 46 3.48 27.76 7.53
CA ASP A 46 2.11 27.48 7.09
C ASP A 46 2.02 26.23 6.19
N THR A 47 3.15 25.80 5.62
CA THR A 47 3.25 24.67 4.70
C THR A 47 4.30 23.72 5.24
N ILE A 48 3.86 22.58 5.78
CA ILE A 48 4.67 21.78 6.70
C ILE A 48 4.61 20.30 6.37
N PHE A 49 5.66 19.57 6.74
CA PHE A 49 5.74 18.13 6.52
C PHE A 49 4.65 17.38 7.29
N GLY A 50 4.22 16.25 6.75
CA GLY A 50 3.46 15.24 7.47
C GLY A 50 4.25 14.73 8.68
N PHE A 51 3.59 14.56 9.83
CA PHE A 51 4.20 13.92 11.00
C PHE A 51 4.72 12.49 10.71
N TRP A 52 4.22 11.87 9.64
CA TRP A 52 4.62 10.55 9.15
C TRP A 52 5.90 10.52 8.31
N MET A 53 6.51 11.67 8.01
CA MET A 53 7.81 11.73 7.33
C MET A 53 8.93 11.37 8.31
N GLN A 54 9.63 10.27 8.06
CA GLN A 54 10.59 9.70 9.02
C GLN A 54 11.98 9.49 8.44
N THR A 55 12.10 9.38 7.11
CA THR A 55 13.31 8.90 6.44
C THR A 55 13.82 9.89 5.39
N LEU A 56 15.09 9.73 5.00
CA LEU A 56 15.62 10.44 3.83
C LEU A 56 14.88 10.06 2.53
N ALA A 57 14.36 8.82 2.46
CA ALA A 57 13.53 8.40 1.32
C ALA A 57 12.23 9.22 1.24
N ASP A 58 11.58 9.52 2.39
CA ASP A 58 10.40 10.40 2.41
C ASP A 58 10.75 11.81 1.89
N LEU A 59 11.94 12.33 2.19
CA LEU A 59 12.42 13.61 1.64
C LEU A 59 12.64 13.53 0.12
N GLU A 60 13.25 12.45 -0.37
CA GLU A 60 13.43 12.24 -1.82
C GLU A 60 12.10 12.09 -2.56
N PHE A 61 11.11 11.48 -1.92
CA PHE A 61 9.75 11.37 -2.46
C PHE A 61 9.00 12.70 -2.43
N LEU A 62 9.14 13.50 -1.36
CA LEU A 62 8.60 14.86 -1.31
C LEU A 62 9.22 15.75 -2.40
N ASP A 63 10.53 15.71 -2.57
CA ASP A 63 11.25 16.40 -3.66
C ASP A 63 10.66 16.02 -5.04
N LEU A 64 10.51 14.72 -5.29
CA LEU A 64 9.96 14.21 -6.54
C LEU A 64 8.51 14.64 -6.77
N GLU A 65 7.69 14.65 -5.72
CA GLU A 65 6.29 15.07 -5.77
C GLU A 65 6.16 16.57 -6.06
N LEU A 66 6.99 17.41 -5.42
CA LEU A 66 7.01 18.86 -5.64
C LEU A 66 7.44 19.21 -7.08
N GLN A 67 8.41 18.49 -7.67
CA GLN A 67 8.75 18.66 -9.10
C GLN A 67 7.58 18.39 -10.05
N GLY A 68 6.69 17.48 -9.65
CA GLY A 68 5.48 17.15 -10.39
C GLY A 68 4.38 18.21 -10.25
N LEU A 69 4.26 18.81 -9.07
CA LEU A 69 3.10 19.62 -8.66
C LEU A 69 3.33 21.14 -8.63
N THR A 70 4.59 21.61 -8.65
CA THR A 70 4.93 23.03 -8.45
C THR A 70 5.75 23.59 -9.61
N GLU A 71 5.76 24.92 -9.75
CA GLU A 71 6.64 25.63 -10.68
C GLU A 71 8.05 25.77 -10.08
N GLU A 72 8.11 26.17 -8.81
CA GLU A 72 9.32 26.40 -8.03
C GLU A 72 9.08 26.00 -6.58
N TYR A 73 10.09 25.47 -5.90
CA TYR A 73 9.99 25.12 -4.48
C TYR A 73 11.35 25.11 -3.78
N THR A 74 11.32 25.25 -2.45
CA THR A 74 12.46 25.06 -1.55
C THR A 74 12.03 24.17 -0.39
N ILE A 75 12.88 23.22 -0.02
CA ILE A 75 12.67 22.32 1.12
C ILE A 75 13.61 22.74 2.26
N ASP A 76 13.05 23.07 3.43
CA ASP A 76 13.80 23.18 4.68
C ASP A 76 13.51 21.94 5.54
N PRO A 77 14.36 20.89 5.48
CA PRO A 77 14.12 19.67 6.22
C PRO A 77 14.37 19.81 7.72
N VAL A 78 15.14 20.80 8.15
CA VAL A 78 15.45 21.04 9.58
C VAL A 78 14.23 21.63 10.26
N ASN A 79 13.64 22.65 9.65
CA ASN A 79 12.43 23.30 10.18
C ASN A 79 11.13 22.64 9.71
N ARG A 80 11.22 21.66 8.78
CA ARG A 80 10.10 20.89 8.20
C ARG A 80 9.10 21.75 7.45
N ILE A 81 9.59 22.73 6.71
CA ILE A 81 8.80 23.73 6.01
C ILE A 81 9.09 23.66 4.51
N ILE A 82 8.07 23.89 3.70
CA ILE A 82 8.19 24.08 2.26
C ILE A 82 7.77 25.50 1.89
N ASN A 83 8.52 26.12 1.00
CA ASN A 83 8.02 27.24 0.20
C ASN A 83 7.87 26.77 -1.23
N PHE A 84 6.78 27.16 -1.89
CA PHE A 84 6.56 26.81 -3.30
C PHE A 84 5.75 27.89 -4.02
N LYS A 85 5.81 27.86 -5.34
CA LYS A 85 4.94 28.59 -6.27
C LYS A 85 4.14 27.59 -7.10
N GLY A 86 2.82 27.74 -7.14
CA GLY A 86 1.91 26.85 -7.87
C GLY A 86 0.47 26.95 -7.35
N ASP A 87 -0.41 26.12 -7.88
CA ASP A 87 -1.82 26.06 -7.48
C ASP A 87 -1.97 25.39 -6.10
N GLU A 88 -2.15 26.21 -5.07
CA GLU A 88 -2.30 25.78 -3.68
C GLU A 88 -3.48 24.82 -3.47
N VAL A 89 -4.59 25.04 -4.18
CA VAL A 89 -5.80 24.20 -4.03
C VAL A 89 -5.54 22.84 -4.63
N PHE A 90 -4.97 22.80 -5.84
CA PHE A 90 -4.60 21.56 -6.50
C PHE A 90 -3.57 20.77 -5.70
N ILE A 91 -2.49 21.42 -5.23
CA ILE A 91 -1.44 20.78 -4.43
C ILE A 91 -2.04 20.18 -3.16
N ARG A 92 -2.89 20.92 -2.44
CA ARG A 92 -3.54 20.44 -1.21
C ARG A 92 -4.40 19.20 -1.44
N LEU A 93 -4.97 19.04 -2.63
CA LEU A 93 -5.76 17.86 -3.01
C LEU A 93 -4.92 16.68 -3.52
N ARG A 94 -3.62 16.88 -3.79
CA ARG A 94 -2.76 15.88 -4.44
C ARG A 94 -1.63 15.38 -3.56
N ILE A 95 -0.94 16.28 -2.86
CA ILE A 95 0.32 16.01 -2.17
C ILE A 95 0.14 15.02 -1.02
N ALA A 96 1.06 14.05 -0.91
CA ALA A 96 1.00 12.99 0.10
C ALA A 96 1.97 13.17 1.27
N HIS A 97 2.92 14.09 1.14
CA HIS A 97 3.98 14.30 2.15
C HIS A 97 3.80 15.52 3.03
N LEU A 98 2.82 16.39 2.75
CA LEU A 98 2.57 17.59 3.55
C LEU A 98 1.32 17.44 4.42
N GLU A 99 1.44 17.84 5.68
CA GLU A 99 0.31 17.89 6.60
C GLU A 99 -0.60 19.07 6.26
N LYS A 100 0.02 20.23 6.04
CA LYS A 100 -0.65 21.49 5.71
C LYS A 100 0.01 22.16 4.53
N VAL A 101 -0.81 22.88 3.78
CA VAL A 101 -0.42 23.79 2.72
C VAL A 101 -1.09 25.13 3.02
N LYS A 102 -0.29 26.19 3.23
CA LYS A 102 -0.77 27.54 3.54
C LYS A 102 -1.78 27.60 4.68
N GLY A 103 -1.46 26.89 5.76
CA GLY A 103 -2.24 26.81 7.01
C GLY A 103 -3.42 25.84 6.96
N LYS A 104 -3.73 25.25 5.80
CA LYS A 104 -4.88 24.36 5.60
C LYS A 104 -4.42 22.91 5.49
N ILE A 105 -5.15 22.00 6.15
CA ILE A 105 -4.87 20.56 6.05
C ILE A 105 -5.00 20.05 4.61
N THR A 106 -4.12 19.14 4.23
CA THR A 106 -4.18 18.45 2.94
C THR A 106 -5.24 17.35 2.93
N LEU A 107 -5.66 16.93 1.73
CA LEU A 107 -6.52 15.76 1.57
C LEU A 107 -5.89 14.52 2.23
N TYR A 108 -4.57 14.35 2.07
CA TYR A 108 -3.88 13.17 2.59
C TYR A 108 -3.87 13.16 4.13
N THR A 109 -3.69 14.30 4.80
CA THR A 109 -3.84 14.41 6.27
C THR A 109 -5.20 13.94 6.74
N ASP A 110 -6.27 14.42 6.10
CA ASP A 110 -7.64 14.05 6.50
C ASP A 110 -7.92 12.55 6.24
N VAL A 111 -7.33 11.97 5.20
CA VAL A 111 -7.34 10.51 4.98
C VAL A 111 -6.61 9.79 6.12
N VAL A 112 -5.40 10.23 6.48
CA VAL A 112 -4.61 9.61 7.55
C VAL A 112 -5.34 9.70 8.89
N ASP A 113 -5.90 10.86 9.25
CA ASP A 113 -6.61 11.08 10.50
C ASP A 113 -7.89 10.23 10.58
N LYS A 114 -8.67 10.15 9.48
CA LYS A 114 -9.92 9.40 9.44
C LYS A 114 -9.70 7.89 9.56
N PHE A 115 -8.61 7.38 8.99
CA PHE A 115 -8.29 5.95 8.99
C PHE A 115 -7.34 5.55 10.13
N GLY A 116 -6.62 6.50 10.72
CA GLY A 116 -5.61 6.27 11.76
C GLY A 116 -4.35 5.56 11.26
N ASP A 117 -4.12 5.53 9.94
CA ASP A 117 -3.03 4.77 9.32
C ASP A 117 -2.63 5.38 7.96
N THR A 118 -1.33 5.41 7.67
CA THR A 118 -0.78 5.96 6.41
C THR A 118 -0.76 4.98 5.24
N ASN A 119 -0.97 3.70 5.52
CA ASN A 119 -0.87 2.58 4.57
C ASN A 119 -2.15 1.72 4.51
N ALA A 120 -3.02 1.79 5.53
CA ALA A 120 -4.23 0.98 5.66
C ALA A 120 -5.54 1.76 5.40
N TYR A 121 -5.49 2.89 4.70
CA TYR A 121 -6.69 3.67 4.36
C TYR A 121 -7.49 3.07 3.20
N ALA A 122 -8.75 3.52 3.07
CA ALA A 122 -9.74 3.00 2.13
C ALA A 122 -9.82 1.46 2.21
N PHE A 123 -9.53 0.76 1.11
CA PHE A 123 -9.57 -0.71 1.06
C PHE A 123 -8.18 -1.36 0.98
N HIS A 124 -7.08 -0.63 1.28
CA HIS A 124 -5.73 -1.20 1.21
C HIS A 124 -5.49 -2.35 2.19
N ASN A 125 -6.23 -2.36 3.30
CA ASN A 125 -6.21 -3.41 4.31
C ASN A 125 -7.41 -4.38 4.22
N LEU A 126 -8.06 -4.49 3.05
CA LEU A 126 -9.16 -5.41 2.80
C LEU A 126 -8.79 -6.89 3.07
N TYR A 127 -7.54 -7.26 2.74
CA TYR A 127 -7.01 -8.61 2.88
C TYR A 127 -5.50 -8.53 3.17
N PRO A 128 -4.93 -9.39 4.03
CA PRO A 128 -3.51 -9.37 4.40
C PRO A 128 -2.58 -9.96 3.31
N TYR A 129 -2.73 -9.48 2.07
CA TYR A 129 -1.93 -9.89 0.92
C TYR A 129 -0.48 -9.44 1.09
N LYS A 130 0.48 -10.32 0.77
CA LYS A 130 1.92 -10.05 0.96
C LYS A 130 2.54 -9.52 -0.35
N GLY A 131 3.60 -8.73 -0.22
CA GLY A 131 4.26 -8.12 -1.39
C GLY A 131 3.51 -6.92 -1.97
N LYS A 132 2.82 -6.15 -1.11
CA LYS A 132 2.26 -4.85 -1.48
C LYS A 132 3.32 -3.77 -1.24
N PHE A 133 3.43 -2.81 -2.15
CA PHE A 133 4.10 -1.54 -1.88
C PHE A 133 3.15 -0.55 -1.19
N TYR A 134 3.74 0.46 -0.55
CA TYR A 134 3.00 1.47 0.20
C TYR A 134 2.14 2.36 -0.71
N PRO A 135 0.84 2.56 -0.41
CA PRO A 135 -0.05 3.44 -1.18
C PRO A 135 0.50 4.85 -1.40
N ARG A 136 1.14 5.42 -0.37
CA ARG A 136 1.78 6.75 -0.43
C ARG A 136 2.79 6.86 -1.57
N VAL A 137 3.61 5.83 -1.78
CA VAL A 137 4.62 5.82 -2.86
C VAL A 137 3.93 5.89 -4.23
N VAL A 138 2.79 5.23 -4.41
CA VAL A 138 2.04 5.31 -5.67
C VAL A 138 1.51 6.71 -5.91
N ARG A 139 0.86 7.31 -4.91
CA ARG A 139 0.32 8.67 -5.00
C ARG A 139 1.42 9.67 -5.37
N THR A 140 2.58 9.52 -4.76
CA THR A 140 3.80 10.28 -5.06
C THR A 140 4.20 10.14 -6.52
N LEU A 141 4.28 8.91 -7.02
CA LEU A 141 4.68 8.63 -8.40
C LEU A 141 3.65 9.14 -9.42
N ILE A 142 2.36 9.03 -9.10
CA ILE A 142 1.26 9.62 -9.90
C ILE A 142 1.45 11.14 -10.03
N ASN A 143 1.80 11.81 -8.93
CA ASN A 143 2.06 13.25 -8.90
C ASN A 143 3.34 13.61 -9.66
N ALA A 144 4.43 12.90 -9.41
CA ALA A 144 5.72 13.07 -10.09
C ALA A 144 5.60 12.91 -11.62
N PHE A 145 4.80 11.96 -12.06
CA PHE A 145 4.54 11.69 -13.48
C PHE A 145 3.48 12.63 -14.09
N LYS A 146 2.97 13.59 -13.32
CA LYS A 146 1.97 14.57 -13.74
C LYS A 146 0.71 13.94 -14.31
N LEU A 147 0.29 12.79 -13.77
CA LEU A 147 -0.87 12.08 -14.26
C LEU A 147 -2.17 12.77 -13.82
N GLY A 148 -3.06 12.97 -14.77
CA GLY A 148 -4.35 13.63 -14.60
C GLY A 148 -5.53 12.72 -14.98
N HIS A 149 -6.72 13.31 -15.03
CA HIS A 149 -7.97 12.59 -15.32
C HIS A 149 -8.04 11.95 -16.71
N ASP A 150 -7.24 12.45 -17.66
CA ASP A 150 -7.11 11.91 -19.02
C ASP A 150 -5.98 10.89 -19.17
N SER A 151 -5.18 10.70 -18.12
CA SER A 151 -4.09 9.73 -18.13
C SER A 151 -4.60 8.30 -17.94
N LEU A 152 -3.82 7.35 -18.45
CA LEU A 152 -4.04 5.92 -18.26
C LEU A 152 -2.80 5.27 -17.65
N LEU A 153 -2.97 4.69 -16.46
CA LEU A 153 -1.92 3.99 -15.71
C LEU A 153 -1.96 2.47 -15.97
N LEU A 154 -0.78 1.86 -16.11
CA LEU A 154 -0.61 0.41 -16.14
C LEU A 154 0.05 -0.11 -14.85
N ASP A 155 -0.46 -1.23 -14.33
CA ASP A 155 0.27 -2.08 -13.39
C ASP A 155 0.23 -3.54 -13.89
N PRO A 156 1.31 -4.06 -14.49
CA PRO A 156 1.34 -5.42 -15.04
C PRO A 156 1.70 -6.51 -14.01
N PHE A 157 1.87 -6.13 -12.74
CA PHE A 157 2.06 -7.04 -11.61
C PHE A 157 1.11 -6.62 -10.48
N ASN A 158 -0.16 -6.50 -10.83
CA ASN A 158 -1.15 -5.74 -10.06
C ASN A 158 -1.38 -6.32 -8.66
N GLY A 159 -1.21 -7.63 -8.46
CA GLY A 159 -1.44 -8.30 -7.18
C GLY A 159 -2.79 -7.91 -6.57
N SER A 160 -2.79 -7.41 -5.34
CA SER A 160 -4.01 -6.90 -4.67
C SER A 160 -4.48 -5.50 -5.10
N GLY A 161 -3.87 -4.90 -6.12
CA GLY A 161 -4.32 -3.67 -6.77
C GLY A 161 -3.96 -2.38 -6.05
N THR A 162 -2.75 -2.25 -5.46
CA THR A 162 -2.36 -0.99 -4.80
C THR A 162 -2.30 0.16 -5.80
N ALA A 163 -1.62 0.00 -6.94
CA ALA A 163 -1.46 1.08 -7.91
C ALA A 163 -2.78 1.46 -8.58
N THR A 164 -3.56 0.45 -8.99
CA THR A 164 -4.88 0.66 -9.60
C THR A 164 -5.87 1.31 -8.63
N HIS A 165 -5.85 0.94 -7.35
CA HIS A 165 -6.73 1.56 -6.36
C HIS A 165 -6.36 3.02 -6.06
N GLU A 166 -5.07 3.34 -5.94
CA GLU A 166 -4.64 4.73 -5.77
C GLU A 166 -4.98 5.59 -7.00
N ALA A 167 -4.81 5.05 -8.21
CA ALA A 167 -5.25 5.72 -9.43
C ALA A 167 -6.77 5.99 -9.40
N SER A 168 -7.58 5.00 -9.02
CA SER A 168 -9.03 5.14 -8.86
C SER A 168 -9.40 6.26 -7.88
N LEU A 169 -8.76 6.30 -6.69
CA LEU A 169 -8.98 7.35 -5.67
C LEU A 169 -8.56 8.74 -6.15
N MET A 170 -7.55 8.83 -7.01
CA MET A 170 -7.05 10.09 -7.60
C MET A 170 -7.77 10.49 -8.90
N GLY A 171 -8.78 9.72 -9.31
CA GLY A 171 -9.60 10.01 -10.49
C GLY A 171 -8.91 9.71 -11.82
N ILE A 172 -8.01 8.74 -11.83
CA ILE A 172 -7.20 8.32 -12.98
C ILE A 172 -7.66 6.92 -13.39
N LYS A 173 -7.82 6.68 -14.69
CA LYS A 173 -8.13 5.33 -15.19
C LYS A 173 -6.87 4.46 -15.10
N SER A 174 -7.05 3.19 -14.81
CA SER A 174 -5.93 2.26 -14.77
C SER A 174 -6.27 0.87 -15.30
N VAL A 175 -5.27 0.16 -15.79
CA VAL A 175 -5.34 -1.26 -16.14
C VAL A 175 -4.38 -2.04 -15.26
N GLY A 176 -4.91 -3.04 -14.56
CA GLY A 176 -4.13 -3.98 -13.76
C GLY A 176 -4.09 -5.35 -14.44
N ILE A 177 -2.92 -5.98 -14.51
CA ILE A 177 -2.76 -7.35 -15.02
C ILE A 177 -2.09 -8.18 -13.93
N ASP A 178 -2.63 -9.37 -13.67
CA ASP A 178 -2.01 -10.30 -12.73
C ASP A 178 -2.27 -11.76 -13.14
N VAL A 179 -1.33 -12.65 -12.80
CA VAL A 179 -1.43 -14.09 -13.10
C VAL A 179 -2.18 -14.87 -12.03
N THR A 180 -2.40 -14.27 -10.86
CA THR A 180 -2.92 -14.97 -9.67
C THR A 180 -4.44 -14.78 -9.54
N PRO A 181 -5.23 -15.86 -9.45
CA PRO A 181 -6.67 -15.74 -9.27
C PRO A 181 -7.06 -14.93 -8.03
N MET A 182 -6.32 -15.10 -6.92
CA MET A 182 -6.59 -14.34 -5.69
C MET A 182 -6.21 -12.86 -5.85
N GLY A 183 -5.11 -12.53 -6.54
CA GLY A 183 -4.77 -11.13 -6.85
C GLY A 183 -5.86 -10.46 -7.68
N ILE A 184 -6.37 -11.14 -8.71
CA ILE A 184 -7.49 -10.66 -9.52
C ILE A 184 -8.73 -10.38 -8.66
N VAL A 185 -9.17 -11.36 -7.86
CA VAL A 185 -10.34 -11.18 -6.98
C VAL A 185 -10.14 -10.01 -6.03
N LEU A 186 -8.99 -9.91 -5.36
CA LEU A 186 -8.73 -8.85 -4.38
C LEU A 186 -8.64 -7.47 -5.02
N SER A 187 -8.00 -7.36 -6.19
CA SER A 187 -7.87 -6.09 -6.88
C SER A 187 -9.18 -5.62 -7.50
N GLU A 188 -10.01 -6.53 -8.02
CA GLU A 188 -11.40 -6.22 -8.42
C GLU A 188 -12.20 -5.73 -7.21
N LEU A 189 -12.24 -6.50 -6.12
CA LEU A 189 -12.95 -6.10 -4.89
C LEU A 189 -12.53 -4.71 -4.42
N LYS A 190 -11.23 -4.46 -4.33
CA LYS A 190 -10.68 -3.20 -3.85
C LYS A 190 -11.14 -2.00 -4.72
N ASN A 191 -11.20 -2.18 -6.03
CA ASN A 191 -11.61 -1.12 -6.95
C ASN A 191 -13.13 -0.98 -7.05
N ASP A 192 -13.87 -2.08 -7.08
CA ASP A 192 -15.33 -2.09 -7.27
C ASP A 192 -16.10 -1.64 -6.03
N LEU A 193 -15.56 -1.88 -4.82
CA LEU A 193 -16.15 -1.40 -3.57
C LEU A 193 -16.25 0.14 -3.51
N LEU A 194 -15.51 0.89 -4.35
CA LEU A 194 -15.67 2.34 -4.46
C LEU A 194 -16.96 2.77 -5.16
N PHE A 195 -17.67 1.84 -5.81
CA PHE A 195 -18.84 2.09 -6.65
C PHE A 195 -20.06 1.26 -6.23
N ILE A 196 -19.95 0.49 -5.15
CA ILE A 196 -21.07 -0.28 -4.62
C ILE A 196 -22.14 0.65 -4.03
N ASP A 197 -23.41 0.23 -4.12
CA ASP A 197 -24.47 0.84 -3.32
C ASP A 197 -24.29 0.44 -1.84
N GLU A 198 -24.28 1.43 -0.95
CA GLU A 198 -24.13 1.25 0.50
C GLU A 198 -25.12 0.22 1.06
N GLN A 199 -26.35 0.18 0.54
CA GLN A 199 -27.37 -0.76 1.01
C GLN A 199 -26.95 -2.22 0.83
N LYS A 200 -26.10 -2.52 -0.15
CA LYS A 200 -25.58 -3.88 -0.39
C LYS A 200 -24.56 -4.34 0.65
N LEU A 201 -24.08 -3.45 1.51
CA LEU A 201 -23.19 -3.78 2.62
C LEU A 201 -23.93 -3.94 3.96
N ASN A 202 -25.25 -3.75 3.98
CA ASN A 202 -26.07 -3.84 5.18
C ASN A 202 -26.53 -5.28 5.43
N PHE A 203 -25.69 -6.05 6.13
CA PHE A 203 -26.04 -7.39 6.58
C PHE A 203 -26.31 -7.40 8.09
N THR A 204 -27.34 -8.11 8.49
CA THR A 204 -27.59 -8.42 9.91
C THR A 204 -26.60 -9.49 10.41
N PRO A 205 -26.30 -9.52 11.71
CA PRO A 205 -25.43 -10.56 12.28
C PRO A 205 -25.92 -11.99 11.99
N LYS A 206 -27.25 -12.19 11.94
CA LYS A 206 -27.85 -13.50 11.62
C LYS A 206 -27.59 -13.89 10.17
N GLU A 207 -27.80 -12.98 9.22
CA GLU A 207 -27.48 -13.23 7.81
C GLU A 207 -26.00 -13.56 7.63
N LEU A 208 -25.10 -12.85 8.31
CA LEU A 208 -23.67 -13.15 8.23
C LEU A 208 -23.30 -14.52 8.81
N GLN A 209 -24.00 -15.00 9.84
CA GLN A 209 -23.82 -16.36 10.35
C GLN A 209 -24.31 -17.41 9.36
N ASP A 210 -25.48 -17.20 8.76
CA ASP A 210 -26.05 -18.09 7.75
C ASP A 210 -25.13 -18.15 6.51
N ILE A 211 -24.64 -16.98 6.06
CA ILE A 211 -23.65 -16.85 4.98
C ILE A 211 -22.40 -17.66 5.31
N LEU A 212 -21.81 -17.47 6.49
CA LEU A 212 -20.63 -18.20 6.92
C LEU A 212 -20.85 -19.72 6.85
N GLN A 213 -21.97 -20.21 7.37
CA GLN A 213 -22.30 -21.65 7.33
C GLN A 213 -22.40 -22.15 5.88
N THR A 214 -23.06 -21.41 4.99
CA THR A 214 -23.16 -21.80 3.57
C THR A 214 -21.81 -21.79 2.86
N ILE A 215 -20.88 -20.89 3.23
CA ILE A 215 -19.51 -20.89 2.71
C ILE A 215 -18.77 -22.13 3.21
N GLU A 216 -18.84 -22.45 4.50
CA GLU A 216 -18.21 -23.64 5.09
C GLU A 216 -18.72 -24.95 4.45
N ASP A 217 -20.01 -25.00 4.12
CA ASP A 217 -20.63 -26.13 3.42
C ASP A 217 -20.34 -26.16 1.90
N LYS A 218 -19.53 -25.22 1.37
CA LYS A 218 -19.23 -25.06 -0.07
C LYS A 218 -20.46 -24.85 -0.95
N ARG A 219 -21.53 -24.25 -0.41
CA ARG A 219 -22.79 -23.96 -1.12
C ARG A 219 -23.01 -22.48 -1.39
N TRP A 220 -22.10 -21.62 -0.95
CA TRP A 220 -22.22 -20.17 -1.11
C TRP A 220 -22.30 -19.73 -2.57
N LYS A 221 -23.37 -19.01 -2.90
CA LYS A 221 -23.59 -18.32 -4.18
C LYS A 221 -24.37 -17.04 -3.90
N HIS A 222 -24.09 -15.99 -4.65
CA HIS A 222 -24.83 -14.74 -4.55
C HIS A 222 -25.01 -14.15 -5.97
N PRO A 223 -26.17 -13.56 -6.31
CA PRO A 223 -26.41 -13.01 -7.64
C PRO A 223 -25.50 -11.82 -7.95
N ASP A 224 -25.19 -11.01 -6.94
CA ASP A 224 -24.17 -9.97 -7.04
C ASP A 224 -22.78 -10.59 -6.88
N LEU A 225 -21.99 -10.56 -7.96
CA LEU A 225 -20.64 -11.12 -8.02
C LEU A 225 -19.66 -10.41 -7.07
N LEU A 226 -19.84 -9.11 -6.81
CA LEU A 226 -19.03 -8.35 -5.88
C LEU A 226 -19.22 -8.88 -4.46
N ILE A 227 -20.48 -9.06 -4.04
CA ILE A 227 -20.83 -9.63 -2.74
C ILE A 227 -20.37 -11.09 -2.64
N HIS A 228 -20.53 -11.88 -3.70
CA HIS A 228 -20.04 -13.25 -3.73
C HIS A 228 -18.54 -13.32 -3.42
N LYS A 229 -17.73 -12.55 -4.16
CA LYS A 229 -16.27 -12.46 -3.99
C LYS A 229 -15.90 -11.91 -2.61
N LEU A 230 -16.63 -10.89 -2.12
CA LEU A 230 -16.37 -10.24 -0.84
C LEU A 230 -16.48 -11.22 0.31
N MET A 231 -17.58 -11.97 0.37
CA MET A 231 -17.82 -12.94 1.43
C MET A 231 -16.77 -14.06 1.42
N LEU A 232 -16.37 -14.56 0.24
CA LEU A 232 -15.29 -15.55 0.14
C LEU A 232 -13.94 -14.98 0.61
N ALA A 233 -13.57 -13.77 0.17
CA ALA A 233 -12.31 -13.14 0.58
C ALA A 233 -12.24 -12.95 2.11
N VAL A 234 -13.33 -12.48 2.72
CA VAL A 234 -13.41 -12.29 4.17
C VAL A 234 -13.39 -13.64 4.89
N TYR A 235 -14.03 -14.67 4.35
CA TYR A 235 -13.96 -16.03 4.89
C TYR A 235 -12.53 -16.57 4.87
N PHE A 236 -11.84 -16.49 3.74
CA PHE A 236 -10.46 -16.97 3.61
C PHE A 236 -9.52 -16.26 4.58
N ASP A 237 -9.65 -14.94 4.72
CA ASP A 237 -8.87 -14.18 5.71
C ASP A 237 -9.26 -14.56 7.15
N THR A 238 -10.54 -14.84 7.42
CA THR A 238 -10.99 -15.33 8.74
C THR A 238 -10.33 -16.65 9.07
N VAL A 239 -10.38 -17.64 8.17
CA VAL A 239 -9.75 -18.94 8.39
C VAL A 239 -8.23 -18.81 8.56
N ASP A 240 -7.56 -18.04 7.70
CA ASP A 240 -6.12 -17.81 7.80
C ASP A 240 -5.72 -17.13 9.12
N ALA A 241 -6.52 -16.15 9.59
CA ALA A 241 -6.27 -15.51 10.88
C ALA A 241 -6.33 -16.50 12.06
N PHE A 242 -7.24 -17.47 12.04
CA PHE A 242 -7.33 -18.52 13.07
C PHE A 242 -6.17 -19.51 13.02
N VAL A 243 -5.61 -19.77 11.83
CA VAL A 243 -4.40 -20.59 11.69
C VAL A 243 -3.17 -19.86 12.27
N ARG A 244 -3.10 -18.53 12.12
CA ARG A 244 -1.92 -17.73 12.50
C ARG A 244 -1.85 -17.36 13.98
N THR A 245 -2.98 -17.23 14.69
CA THR A 245 -2.98 -16.75 16.08
C THR A 245 -4.16 -17.26 16.91
N THR A 246 -3.92 -17.49 18.20
CA THR A 246 -4.94 -17.85 19.20
C THR A 246 -5.72 -16.66 19.76
N ARG A 247 -5.33 -15.41 19.41
CA ARG A 247 -5.95 -14.17 19.90
C ARG A 247 -7.47 -14.15 19.66
N TYR A 248 -7.92 -14.75 18.56
CA TYR A 248 -9.32 -14.73 18.14
C TYR A 248 -10.16 -15.89 18.71
N ASN A 249 -9.57 -16.82 19.47
CA ASN A 249 -10.27 -17.99 20.01
C ASN A 249 -11.48 -17.61 20.88
N ARG A 250 -11.37 -16.52 21.67
CA ARG A 250 -12.48 -16.02 22.49
C ARG A 250 -13.65 -15.47 21.68
N LYS A 251 -13.38 -14.92 20.49
CA LYS A 251 -14.39 -14.30 19.62
C LYS A 251 -15.07 -15.32 18.71
N GLY A 252 -14.37 -16.42 18.38
CA GLY A 252 -14.86 -17.44 17.46
C GLY A 252 -14.85 -16.99 15.99
N LYS A 253 -14.97 -17.94 15.06
CA LYS A 253 -14.91 -17.67 13.62
C LYS A 253 -16.01 -16.70 13.17
N ALA A 254 -17.25 -16.95 13.61
CA ALA A 254 -18.40 -16.11 13.27
C ALA A 254 -18.22 -14.66 13.75
N GLY A 255 -17.73 -14.47 14.98
CA GLY A 255 -17.47 -13.14 15.51
C GLY A 255 -16.39 -12.39 14.71
N LEU A 256 -15.31 -13.07 14.31
CA LEU A 256 -14.25 -12.45 13.50
C LEU A 256 -14.72 -12.17 12.06
N PHE A 257 -15.50 -13.07 11.46
CA PHE A 257 -16.09 -12.88 10.14
C PHE A 257 -16.96 -11.62 10.11
N ILE A 258 -17.87 -11.48 11.09
CA ILE A 258 -18.75 -10.31 11.24
C ILE A 258 -17.93 -9.03 11.45
N GLU A 259 -16.91 -9.06 12.32
CA GLU A 259 -16.04 -7.92 12.57
C GLU A 259 -15.35 -7.43 11.29
N LYS A 260 -14.84 -8.34 10.45
CA LYS A 260 -14.17 -7.99 9.21
C LYS A 260 -15.13 -7.38 8.17
N ILE A 261 -16.36 -7.90 8.06
CA ILE A 261 -17.38 -7.28 7.20
C ILE A 261 -17.73 -5.87 7.68
N ASN A 262 -17.92 -5.70 8.99
CA ASN A 262 -18.20 -4.38 9.58
C ASN A 262 -17.04 -3.40 9.39
N TYR A 263 -15.79 -3.88 9.46
CA TYR A 263 -14.62 -3.06 9.15
C TYR A 263 -14.65 -2.55 7.70
N ILE A 264 -14.99 -3.42 6.74
CA ILE A 264 -15.08 -3.04 5.32
C ILE A 264 -16.19 -2.01 5.10
N LYS A 265 -17.34 -2.18 5.75
CA LYS A 265 -18.43 -1.19 5.74
C LYS A 265 -17.95 0.16 6.30
N ALA A 266 -17.27 0.16 7.45
CA ALA A 266 -16.71 1.39 8.02
C ALA A 266 -15.68 2.04 7.10
N CYS A 267 -14.85 1.26 6.40
CA CYS A 267 -13.94 1.79 5.38
C CYS A 267 -14.69 2.47 4.22
N TYR A 268 -15.78 1.86 3.74
CA TYR A 268 -16.64 2.44 2.71
C TYR A 268 -17.24 3.78 3.14
N GLU A 269 -17.85 3.84 4.33
CA GLU A 269 -18.45 5.06 4.88
C GLU A 269 -17.41 6.19 4.98
N LYS A 270 -16.23 5.89 5.56
CA LYS A 270 -15.14 6.86 5.69
C LYS A 270 -14.65 7.40 4.36
N ILE A 271 -14.45 6.54 3.36
CA ILE A 271 -13.93 6.99 2.06
C ILE A 271 -14.99 7.75 1.25
N MET A 272 -16.28 7.41 1.39
CA MET A 272 -17.37 8.15 0.77
C MET A 272 -17.58 9.53 1.40
N GLU A 273 -17.40 9.66 2.72
CA GLU A 273 -17.39 10.97 3.39
C GLU A 273 -16.26 11.86 2.84
N ILE A 274 -15.03 11.33 2.74
CA ILE A 274 -13.89 12.05 2.15
C ILE A 274 -14.17 12.42 0.69
N LYS A 275 -14.73 11.49 -0.10
CA LYS A 275 -15.13 11.74 -1.48
C LYS A 275 -16.10 12.92 -1.57
N GLY A 276 -17.12 12.97 -0.72
CA GLY A 276 -18.10 14.06 -0.65
C GLY A 276 -17.46 15.38 -0.23
N LYS A 277 -16.68 15.37 0.86
CA LYS A 277 -16.01 16.56 1.44
C LYS A 277 -15.10 17.28 0.45
N TYR A 278 -14.38 16.54 -0.40
CA TYR A 278 -13.43 17.12 -1.37
C TYR A 278 -13.92 17.07 -2.82
N GLY A 279 -15.15 16.61 -3.08
CA GLY A 279 -15.68 16.49 -4.44
C GLY A 279 -14.86 15.55 -5.33
N LEU A 280 -14.30 14.47 -4.77
CA LEU A 280 -13.42 13.56 -5.50
C LEU A 280 -14.19 12.77 -6.56
N LYS A 281 -13.62 12.69 -7.75
CA LYS A 281 -14.21 11.95 -8.88
C LYS A 281 -13.44 10.65 -9.10
N PHE A 282 -13.83 9.60 -8.38
CA PHE A 282 -13.22 8.28 -8.55
C PHE A 282 -13.40 7.75 -9.98
N LYS A 283 -12.43 6.97 -10.45
CA LYS A 283 -12.47 6.27 -11.75
C LYS A 283 -12.34 4.77 -11.55
N PRO A 284 -12.97 3.95 -12.40
CA PRO A 284 -12.83 2.51 -12.31
C PRO A 284 -11.47 2.06 -12.86
N ALA A 285 -10.98 0.94 -12.34
CA ALA A 285 -9.86 0.20 -12.90
C ALA A 285 -10.36 -0.99 -13.73
N ARG A 286 -9.68 -1.32 -14.83
CA ARG A 286 -9.89 -2.57 -15.56
C ARG A 286 -8.87 -3.60 -15.08
N ILE A 287 -9.33 -4.68 -14.49
CA ILE A 287 -8.47 -5.79 -14.03
C ILE A 287 -8.53 -6.94 -15.03
N ILE A 288 -7.38 -7.52 -15.36
CA ILE A 288 -7.25 -8.59 -16.36
C ILE A 288 -6.42 -9.73 -15.77
N GLU A 289 -6.97 -10.94 -15.74
CA GLU A 289 -6.16 -12.14 -15.49
C GLU A 289 -5.29 -12.42 -16.72
N GLY A 290 -3.98 -12.32 -16.57
CA GLY A 290 -3.05 -12.45 -17.69
C GLY A 290 -1.59 -12.48 -17.26
N ASP A 291 -0.75 -13.02 -18.14
CA ASP A 291 0.70 -13.02 -17.97
C ASP A 291 1.30 -11.83 -18.74
N ILE A 292 2.08 -10.99 -18.06
CA ILE A 292 2.80 -9.88 -18.66
C ILE A 292 3.74 -10.34 -19.79
N LEU A 293 4.26 -11.56 -19.73
CA LEU A 293 5.11 -12.12 -20.78
C LEU A 293 4.33 -12.34 -22.09
N GLU A 294 3.01 -12.44 -22.00
CA GLU A 294 2.08 -12.62 -23.11
C GLU A 294 1.33 -11.32 -23.49
N LEU A 295 1.71 -10.17 -22.91
CA LEU A 295 0.99 -8.90 -23.08
C LEU A 295 0.75 -8.53 -24.57
N LYS A 296 1.69 -8.88 -25.45
CA LYS A 296 1.62 -8.59 -26.89
C LYS A 296 0.46 -9.33 -27.60
N ASN A 297 -0.12 -10.35 -26.99
CA ASN A 297 -1.32 -11.01 -27.48
C ASN A 297 -2.55 -10.08 -27.41
N MET A 298 -2.54 -9.09 -26.50
CA MET A 298 -3.54 -8.04 -26.38
C MET A 298 -3.11 -6.81 -27.19
N SER A 299 -3.27 -6.88 -28.52
CA SER A 299 -2.81 -5.82 -29.45
C SER A 299 -3.30 -4.42 -29.08
N GLU A 300 -4.44 -4.30 -28.40
CA GLU A 300 -5.01 -3.04 -27.94
C GLU A 300 -4.23 -2.37 -26.79
N MET A 301 -3.16 -3.02 -26.28
CA MET A 301 -2.31 -2.49 -25.20
C MET A 301 -1.08 -1.74 -25.72
N LYS A 302 -0.78 -1.82 -27.03
CA LYS A 302 0.36 -1.16 -27.65
C LYS A 302 0.29 0.35 -27.49
N GLU A 303 1.37 0.97 -26.99
CA GLU A 303 1.55 2.43 -26.90
C GLU A 303 0.32 3.19 -26.39
N LYS A 304 -0.32 2.64 -25.36
CA LYS A 304 -1.60 3.11 -24.84
C LYS A 304 -1.50 3.82 -23.51
N PHE A 305 -0.45 3.56 -22.74
CA PHE A 305 -0.34 3.99 -21.35
C PHE A 305 0.58 5.20 -21.21
N ASP A 306 0.19 6.17 -20.39
CA ASP A 306 0.99 7.36 -20.08
C ASP A 306 2.05 7.04 -19.02
N ALA A 307 1.75 6.09 -18.14
CA ALA A 307 2.70 5.62 -17.15
C ALA A 307 2.47 4.15 -16.77
N CYS A 308 3.53 3.54 -16.22
CA CYS A 308 3.51 2.25 -15.56
C CYS A 308 4.09 2.42 -14.14
N ILE A 309 3.35 2.03 -13.11
CA ILE A 309 3.83 1.99 -11.73
C ILE A 309 3.57 0.58 -11.22
N THR A 310 4.63 -0.14 -10.87
CA THR A 310 4.51 -1.57 -10.58
C THR A 310 5.59 -2.11 -9.65
N SER A 311 5.33 -3.29 -9.09
CA SER A 311 6.28 -4.03 -8.27
C SER A 311 6.28 -5.50 -8.69
N PRO A 312 7.22 -5.94 -9.54
CA PRO A 312 7.37 -7.35 -9.90
C PRO A 312 7.58 -8.23 -8.65
N PRO A 313 7.28 -9.53 -8.70
CA PRO A 313 7.55 -10.42 -7.57
C PRO A 313 9.05 -10.49 -7.28
N TYR A 314 9.43 -10.43 -6.00
CA TYR A 314 10.84 -10.45 -5.58
C TYR A 314 11.26 -11.89 -5.39
N TYR A 315 12.17 -12.35 -6.25
CA TYR A 315 12.58 -13.74 -6.30
C TYR A 315 13.07 -14.27 -4.94
N PHE A 316 12.47 -15.39 -4.47
CA PHE A 316 12.69 -16.06 -3.18
C PHE A 316 12.47 -15.23 -1.89
N SER A 317 11.87 -14.05 -1.98
CA SER A 317 11.57 -13.25 -0.79
C SER A 317 10.33 -13.74 -0.02
N ILE A 318 9.35 -14.25 -0.75
CA ILE A 318 7.97 -14.46 -0.31
C ILE A 318 7.44 -15.68 -1.08
N ASP A 319 6.90 -16.67 -0.37
CA ASP A 319 6.03 -17.67 -1.00
C ASP A 319 4.72 -16.97 -1.40
N TYR A 320 4.54 -16.67 -2.69
CA TYR A 320 3.39 -15.94 -3.20
C TYR A 320 2.19 -16.85 -3.50
N VAL A 321 2.39 -18.16 -3.69
CA VAL A 321 1.32 -19.12 -4.02
C VAL A 321 0.82 -19.83 -2.77
N GLY A 322 1.72 -20.36 -1.94
CA GLY A 322 1.35 -21.17 -0.78
C GLY A 322 0.60 -20.40 0.31
N LYS A 323 0.60 -19.07 0.27
CA LYS A 323 -0.14 -18.23 1.24
C LYS A 323 -1.63 -18.18 0.99
N ASP A 324 -2.04 -18.26 -0.27
CA ASP A 324 -3.44 -18.28 -0.66
C ASP A 324 -3.97 -19.72 -0.76
N LYS A 325 -3.22 -20.69 -0.20
CA LYS A 325 -3.57 -22.11 -0.22
C LYS A 325 -5.00 -22.37 0.27
N ILE A 326 -5.47 -21.69 1.31
CA ILE A 326 -6.85 -21.84 1.81
C ILE A 326 -7.87 -21.51 0.72
N ALA A 327 -7.63 -20.43 -0.03
CA ALA A 327 -8.50 -20.02 -1.14
C ALA A 327 -8.41 -21.02 -2.31
N TYR A 328 -7.20 -21.44 -2.69
CA TYR A 328 -7.00 -22.39 -3.78
C TYR A 328 -7.57 -23.78 -3.49
N ASP A 329 -7.38 -24.29 -2.27
CA ASP A 329 -7.96 -25.56 -1.81
C ASP A 329 -9.50 -25.49 -1.78
N TYR A 330 -10.08 -24.33 -1.41
CA TYR A 330 -11.52 -24.12 -1.45
C TYR A 330 -12.06 -24.12 -2.89
N LEU A 331 -11.39 -23.40 -3.79
CA LEU A 331 -11.78 -23.23 -5.19
C LEU A 331 -11.42 -24.41 -6.09
N GLY A 332 -10.68 -25.40 -5.59
CA GLY A 332 -10.17 -26.53 -6.38
C GLY A 332 -9.13 -26.11 -7.43
N ALA A 333 -8.40 -25.03 -7.18
CA ALA A 333 -7.40 -24.51 -8.10
C ALA A 333 -6.08 -25.29 -8.01
N ASP A 334 -5.48 -25.61 -9.18
CA ASP A 334 -4.17 -26.25 -9.22
C ASP A 334 -3.05 -25.25 -8.93
N MET A 335 -2.54 -25.30 -7.70
CA MET A 335 -1.44 -24.44 -7.24
C MET A 335 -0.17 -24.60 -8.07
N LYS A 336 0.15 -25.80 -8.60
CA LYS A 336 1.34 -26.00 -9.43
C LYS A 336 1.20 -25.28 -10.78
N LYS A 337 -0.02 -25.28 -11.33
CA LYS A 337 -0.34 -24.53 -12.55
C LYS A 337 -0.29 -23.01 -12.32
N ILE A 338 -0.63 -22.53 -11.12
CA ILE A 338 -0.50 -21.11 -10.76
C ILE A 338 0.98 -20.75 -10.57
N GLU A 339 1.73 -21.57 -9.84
CA GLU A 339 3.16 -21.37 -9.58
C GLU A 339 3.96 -21.31 -10.89
N SER A 340 3.62 -22.14 -11.88
CA SER A 340 4.31 -22.12 -13.17
C SER A 340 4.10 -20.84 -13.98
N LYS A 341 3.16 -19.95 -13.62
CA LYS A 341 3.00 -18.64 -14.25
C LYS A 341 3.89 -17.55 -13.64
N TYR A 342 4.50 -17.78 -12.48
CA TYR A 342 5.37 -16.78 -11.84
C TYR A 342 6.71 -16.62 -12.56
N LEU A 343 7.27 -15.41 -12.50
CA LEU A 343 8.59 -15.12 -13.04
C LEU A 343 9.64 -16.06 -12.43
N GLY A 344 10.42 -16.72 -13.28
CA GLY A 344 11.48 -17.64 -12.88
C GLY A 344 11.01 -18.99 -12.33
N MET A 345 9.71 -19.28 -12.34
CA MET A 345 9.12 -20.56 -11.88
C MET A 345 8.57 -21.42 -13.02
N LYS A 346 8.67 -20.95 -14.27
CA LYS A 346 8.32 -21.71 -15.48
C LYS A 346 9.24 -22.93 -15.64
N ASN A 347 8.72 -24.01 -16.22
CA ASN A 347 9.53 -25.16 -16.59
C ASN A 347 10.45 -24.78 -17.76
N GLY A 348 11.77 -24.93 -17.58
CA GLY A 348 12.74 -24.61 -18.63
C GLY A 348 14.18 -24.56 -18.12
N GLN A 349 15.09 -24.23 -19.05
CA GLN A 349 16.48 -23.87 -18.75
C GLN A 349 16.72 -22.42 -19.18
N PRO A 350 17.59 -21.68 -18.47
CA PRO A 350 17.93 -20.31 -18.86
C PRO A 350 18.52 -20.29 -20.26
N LYS A 351 18.13 -19.32 -21.08
CA LYS A 351 18.62 -19.18 -22.46
C LYS A 351 20.02 -18.55 -22.50
N SER A 352 20.35 -17.77 -21.48
CA SER A 352 21.58 -16.99 -21.38
C SER A 352 22.50 -17.55 -20.29
N ASN A 353 23.80 -17.43 -20.53
CA ASN A 353 24.82 -17.97 -19.63
C ASN A 353 25.09 -16.98 -18.48
N TYR A 354 24.28 -17.05 -17.41
CA TYR A 354 24.56 -16.34 -16.17
C TYR A 354 25.55 -17.14 -15.32
N SER A 355 26.84 -17.01 -15.61
CA SER A 355 27.90 -17.73 -14.90
C SER A 355 27.82 -17.50 -13.39
N GLY A 356 27.69 -18.57 -12.60
CA GLY A 356 27.73 -18.52 -11.14
C GLY A 356 26.40 -18.19 -10.43
N LEU A 357 25.30 -18.01 -11.17
CA LEU A 357 23.95 -17.86 -10.60
C LEU A 357 23.14 -19.17 -10.69
N PRO A 358 22.28 -19.48 -9.70
CA PRO A 358 21.33 -20.59 -9.82
C PRO A 358 20.44 -20.43 -11.07
N SER A 359 20.12 -21.54 -11.75
CA SER A 359 19.33 -21.54 -13.00
C SER A 359 18.02 -20.76 -12.90
N ARG A 360 17.31 -20.88 -11.78
CA ARG A 360 16.05 -20.17 -11.58
C ARG A 360 16.22 -18.66 -11.37
N VAL A 361 17.35 -18.20 -10.82
CA VAL A 361 17.68 -16.74 -10.73
C VAL A 361 17.91 -16.19 -12.14
N ALA A 362 18.61 -16.94 -12.98
CA ALA A 362 18.83 -16.59 -14.38
C ALA A 362 17.51 -16.47 -15.15
N MET A 363 16.62 -17.47 -15.01
CA MET A 363 15.28 -17.44 -15.61
C MET A 363 14.46 -16.24 -15.12
N TYR A 364 14.50 -15.96 -13.82
CA TYR A 364 13.83 -14.78 -13.26
C TYR A 364 14.31 -13.47 -13.92
N TYR A 365 15.62 -13.31 -14.14
CA TYR A 365 16.14 -12.12 -14.82
C TYR A 365 15.74 -12.05 -16.30
N GLU A 366 15.66 -13.18 -17.00
CA GLU A 366 15.17 -13.23 -18.39
C GLU A 366 13.70 -12.83 -18.46
N ASP A 367 12.85 -13.41 -17.59
CA ASP A 367 11.43 -13.10 -17.49
C ASP A 367 11.21 -11.63 -17.08
N LEU A 368 11.99 -11.10 -16.14
CA LEU A 368 11.93 -9.70 -15.74
C LEU A 368 12.30 -8.76 -16.90
N LYS A 369 13.36 -9.08 -17.65
CA LYS A 369 13.77 -8.29 -18.82
C LYS A 369 12.70 -8.32 -19.92
N GLU A 370 12.10 -9.48 -20.19
CA GLU A 370 11.02 -9.58 -21.17
C GLU A 370 9.76 -8.83 -20.71
N SER A 371 9.45 -8.85 -19.42
CA SER A 371 8.38 -8.03 -18.84
C SER A 371 8.64 -6.55 -19.06
N ILE A 372 9.88 -6.08 -18.83
CA ILE A 372 10.29 -4.68 -19.11
C ILE A 372 10.15 -4.33 -20.59
N LYS A 373 10.47 -5.24 -21.53
CA LYS A 373 10.21 -5.03 -22.97
C LYS A 373 8.73 -4.88 -23.27
N ASN A 374 7.88 -5.68 -22.65
CA ASN A 374 6.44 -5.60 -22.86
C ASN A 374 5.86 -4.31 -22.27
N ILE A 375 6.38 -3.84 -21.14
CA ILE A 375 6.06 -2.52 -20.59
C ILE A 375 6.48 -1.41 -21.55
N PHE A 376 7.70 -1.46 -22.10
CA PHE A 376 8.17 -0.49 -23.10
C PHE A 376 7.28 -0.44 -24.34
N TRP A 377 6.83 -1.60 -24.81
CA TRP A 377 5.91 -1.72 -25.94
C TRP A 377 4.51 -1.13 -25.63
N ALA A 378 4.05 -1.25 -24.39
CA ALA A 378 2.73 -0.76 -23.96
C ALA A 378 2.69 0.76 -23.66
N LEU A 379 3.82 1.36 -23.26
CA LEU A 379 3.89 2.79 -22.97
C LEU A 379 3.92 3.64 -24.25
N LYS A 380 3.25 4.80 -24.21
CA LYS A 380 3.38 5.84 -25.25
C LYS A 380 4.83 6.39 -25.29
N PRO A 381 5.30 6.95 -26.42
CA PRO A 381 6.48 7.82 -26.42
C PRO A 381 6.37 8.91 -25.35
N GLY A 382 7.45 9.16 -24.60
CA GLY A 382 7.44 10.04 -23.43
C GLY A 382 6.83 9.44 -22.15
N GLY A 383 6.24 8.24 -22.22
CA GLY A 383 5.61 7.56 -21.08
C GLY A 383 6.60 7.24 -19.95
N LYS A 384 6.10 7.27 -18.71
CA LYS A 384 6.91 7.13 -17.50
C LYS A 384 6.85 5.71 -16.92
N LEU A 385 7.93 5.25 -16.31
CA LEU A 385 8.02 3.95 -15.67
C LEU A 385 8.56 4.11 -14.26
N ALA A 386 7.87 3.53 -13.28
CA ALA A 386 8.39 3.26 -11.94
C ALA A 386 8.33 1.75 -11.65
N ILE A 387 9.47 1.16 -11.34
CA ILE A 387 9.59 -0.23 -10.86
C ILE A 387 10.05 -0.20 -9.41
N ILE A 388 9.22 -0.69 -8.50
CA ILE A 388 9.58 -0.89 -7.10
C ILE A 388 10.14 -2.30 -6.96
N ILE A 389 11.41 -2.43 -6.57
CA ILE A 389 12.08 -3.72 -6.46
C ILE A 389 13.15 -3.74 -5.37
N GLY A 390 13.26 -4.86 -4.66
CA GLY A 390 14.26 -5.06 -3.60
C GLY A 390 15.31 -6.10 -3.99
N ASP A 391 16.53 -5.92 -3.49
CA ASP A 391 17.55 -6.97 -3.52
C ASP A 391 17.15 -8.10 -2.57
N SER A 392 17.34 -9.35 -3.00
CA SER A 392 17.09 -10.54 -2.19
C SER A 392 18.39 -11.26 -1.83
N THR A 393 18.32 -12.18 -0.87
CA THR A 393 19.44 -13.04 -0.49
C THR A 393 19.03 -14.49 -0.68
N VAL A 394 19.77 -15.24 -1.50
CA VAL A 394 19.50 -16.64 -1.83
C VAL A 394 20.72 -17.47 -1.46
N TYR A 395 20.55 -18.46 -0.57
CA TYR A 395 21.64 -19.28 -0.02
C TYR A 395 22.83 -18.46 0.51
N GLY A 396 22.56 -17.34 1.20
CA GLY A 396 23.58 -16.44 1.74
C GLY A 396 24.28 -15.54 0.71
N LYS A 397 23.95 -15.66 -0.58
CA LYS A 397 24.46 -14.77 -1.64
C LYS A 397 23.45 -13.67 -1.94
N LYS A 398 23.94 -12.42 -2.00
CA LYS A 398 23.12 -11.27 -2.40
C LYS A 398 22.82 -11.34 -3.89
N ILE A 399 21.55 -11.21 -4.24
CA ILE A 399 21.06 -11.14 -5.61
C ILE A 399 20.80 -9.66 -5.94
N PRO A 400 21.60 -9.05 -6.85
CA PRO A 400 21.54 -7.61 -7.13
C PRO A 400 20.38 -7.28 -8.08
N THR A 401 19.16 -7.58 -7.65
CA THR A 401 17.96 -7.44 -8.47
C THR A 401 17.74 -6.00 -8.92
N THR A 402 17.98 -5.03 -8.03
CA THR A 402 17.76 -3.61 -8.32
C THR A 402 18.59 -3.13 -9.50
N MET A 403 19.90 -3.38 -9.45
CA MET A 403 20.83 -2.93 -10.50
C MET A 403 20.61 -3.71 -11.80
N THR A 404 20.24 -4.99 -11.70
CA THR A 404 19.91 -5.80 -12.87
C THR A 404 18.64 -5.29 -13.57
N ALA A 405 17.60 -4.93 -12.81
CA ALA A 405 16.36 -4.36 -13.34
C ALA A 405 16.60 -2.99 -13.99
N LYS A 406 17.40 -2.11 -13.37
CA LYS A 406 17.81 -0.83 -13.97
C LYS A 406 18.52 -1.05 -15.30
N LYS A 407 19.52 -1.93 -15.33
CA LYS A 407 20.27 -2.23 -16.56
C LYS A 407 19.36 -2.78 -17.65
N SER A 408 18.42 -3.67 -17.31
CA SER A 408 17.41 -4.16 -18.24
C SER A 408 16.52 -3.04 -18.80
N CYS A 409 16.16 -2.03 -18.00
CA CYS A 409 15.43 -0.87 -18.52
C CYS A 409 16.22 -0.12 -19.60
N GLU A 410 17.49 0.16 -19.34
CA GLU A 410 18.37 0.87 -20.29
C GLU A 410 18.61 0.05 -21.57
N GLU A 411 18.85 -1.26 -21.44
CA GLU A 411 19.05 -2.17 -22.59
C GLU A 411 17.81 -2.30 -23.47
N VAL A 412 16.60 -2.16 -22.90
CA VAL A 412 15.34 -2.18 -23.64
C VAL A 412 15.09 -0.85 -24.39
N GLY A 413 15.73 0.24 -23.96
CA GLY A 413 15.63 1.55 -24.59
C GLY A 413 15.01 2.63 -23.71
N PHE A 414 14.72 2.37 -22.43
CA PHE A 414 14.31 3.42 -21.51
C PHE A 414 15.48 4.35 -21.17
N LYS A 415 15.18 5.65 -21.01
CA LYS A 415 16.09 6.61 -20.39
C LYS A 415 15.93 6.57 -18.87
N PHE A 416 16.97 6.22 -18.15
CA PHE A 416 16.99 6.28 -16.68
C PHE A 416 16.92 7.73 -16.20
N GLU A 417 16.14 7.99 -15.14
CA GLU A 417 15.97 9.32 -14.56
C GLU A 417 16.38 9.39 -13.08
N LYS A 418 15.90 8.47 -12.24
CA LYS A 418 16.18 8.48 -10.79
C LYS A 418 16.13 7.08 -10.19
N LEU A 419 16.86 6.87 -9.10
CA LEU A 419 16.78 5.68 -8.24
C LEU A 419 16.64 6.16 -6.79
N ILE A 420 15.55 5.78 -6.12
CA ILE A 420 15.29 6.12 -4.72
C ILE A 420 15.36 4.84 -3.90
N PHE A 421 16.15 4.81 -2.81
CA PHE A 421 16.18 3.67 -1.89
C PHE A 421 15.34 3.95 -0.65
N ASN A 422 14.29 3.15 -0.46
CA ASN A 422 13.38 3.23 0.68
C ASN A 422 13.68 2.12 1.71
N PRO A 423 14.23 2.44 2.89
CA PRO A 423 14.52 1.44 3.90
C PRO A 423 13.22 0.89 4.53
N LEU A 424 13.15 -0.44 4.70
CA LEU A 424 12.04 -1.07 5.42
C LEU A 424 12.29 -0.99 6.93
N LEU A 425 11.67 0.00 7.59
CA LEU A 425 11.79 0.19 9.04
C LEU A 425 11.14 -0.98 9.80
N GLY A 426 11.82 -1.47 10.84
CA GLY A 426 11.28 -2.52 11.74
C GLY A 426 11.36 -3.96 11.21
N ALA A 427 11.90 -4.19 10.00
CA ALA A 427 12.10 -5.54 9.48
C ALA A 427 13.17 -6.30 10.30
N ARG A 428 12.75 -7.27 11.11
CA ARG A 428 13.68 -8.24 11.77
C ARG A 428 14.36 -9.18 10.76
N ASN A 429 13.77 -9.34 9.59
CA ASN A 429 14.30 -10.16 8.50
C ASN A 429 15.39 -9.40 7.74
N ARG A 430 16.66 -9.80 7.93
CA ARG A 430 17.84 -9.24 7.22
C ARG A 430 17.89 -9.54 5.71
N ALA A 431 16.93 -10.32 5.19
CA ALA A 431 16.92 -10.77 3.80
C ALA A 431 16.58 -9.67 2.78
N ILE A 432 15.78 -8.66 3.17
CA ILE A 432 15.49 -7.45 2.39
C ILE A 432 15.74 -6.25 3.32
N ARG A 433 16.73 -5.42 2.98
CA ARG A 433 17.10 -4.22 3.77
C ARG A 433 16.25 -2.99 3.45
N GLY A 434 15.57 -3.01 2.31
CA GLY A 434 14.79 -1.91 1.76
C GLY A 434 14.34 -2.25 0.34
N GLU A 435 13.50 -1.39 -0.21
CA GLU A 435 13.03 -1.46 -1.60
C GLU A 435 13.56 -0.25 -2.36
N SER A 436 13.82 -0.41 -3.65
CA SER A 436 14.27 0.69 -4.51
C SER A 436 13.21 1.02 -5.54
N VAL A 437 13.02 2.30 -5.82
CA VAL A 437 12.14 2.79 -6.89
C VAL A 437 13.01 3.24 -8.06
N ILE A 438 13.00 2.47 -9.13
CA ILE A 438 13.69 2.78 -10.39
C ILE A 438 12.73 3.61 -11.24
N ILE A 439 13.12 4.83 -11.59
CA ILE A 439 12.33 5.74 -12.42
C ILE A 439 13.01 5.92 -13.78
N CYS A 440 12.24 5.68 -14.84
CA CYS A 440 12.67 5.77 -16.22
C CYS A 440 11.60 6.44 -17.10
N ARG A 441 12.00 6.84 -18.31
CA ARG A 441 11.10 7.38 -19.34
C ARG A 441 11.35 6.72 -20.69
N LYS A 442 10.27 6.39 -21.41
CA LYS A 442 10.35 5.97 -22.82
C LYS A 442 10.69 7.19 -23.68
N PRO A 443 11.77 7.16 -24.49
CA PRO A 443 12.19 8.28 -25.32
C PRO A 443 11.09 8.85 -26.21
#